data_AF-A0A3B0WNZ9-F1
#
_entry.id   AF-A0A3B0WNZ9-F1
#
_cell.length_a   1.000
_cell.length_b   1.000
_cell.length_c   1.000
_cell.angle_alpha   90.00
_cell.angle_beta   90.00
_cell.angle_gamma   90.00
#
_symmetry.space_group_name_H-M   'P 1'
#
loop_
_entity.id
_entity.type
_entity.pdbx_description
1 polymer ?
#
loop_
_entity_poly.entity_id
_entity_poly.type
_entity_poly.pdbx_seq_one_letter_code
_entity_poly.pdbx_strand_id
1 'polypeptide(L)'
;MESPEQKLSELAEQLGQCMTAKNMKLASAESCTGGWLAKIITDISGSSVWFSCSVVSYSNEAKQSLLDVSNNTLETFGAVSAETVREMTEGLFLRTEADVAVSISGIAGPNGGSADKPVGLVWLSWGKRGEPIFSESFNFKGDRVQVRKASVKQALNCLLDLLGCKSLYRAC
;
A
#
# COMPACT_ATOMS: atom_id res chain seq x y z
N MET A 1 21.66 -0.95 16.40
CA MET A 1 20.73 -0.34 15.42
C MET A 1 19.95 -1.47 14.79
N GLU A 2 18.63 -1.46 14.89
CA GLU A 2 17.77 -2.43 14.18
C GLU A 2 17.97 -2.33 12.67
N SER A 3 17.96 -3.48 12.01
CA SER A 3 17.99 -3.56 10.55
C SER A 3 16.71 -2.96 9.94
N PRO A 4 16.76 -2.45 8.71
CA PRO A 4 15.56 -1.96 8.02
C PRO A 4 14.44 -3.01 7.89
N GLU A 5 14.78 -4.29 7.94
CA GLU A 5 13.82 -5.40 7.86
C GLU A 5 13.13 -5.65 9.21
N GLN A 6 13.86 -5.53 10.33
CA GLN A 6 13.29 -5.59 11.68
C GLN A 6 12.21 -4.52 11.87
N LYS A 7 12.49 -3.29 11.42
CA LYS A 7 11.53 -2.17 11.50
C LYS A 7 10.24 -2.38 10.70
N LEU A 8 10.31 -3.12 9.58
CA LEU A 8 9.12 -3.45 8.79
C LEU A 8 8.28 -4.53 9.48
N SER A 9 8.95 -5.53 10.08
CA SER A 9 8.28 -6.57 10.88
C SER A 9 7.52 -5.96 12.05
N GLU A 10 8.16 -5.09 12.83
CA GLU A 10 7.55 -4.43 13.99
C GLU A 10 6.28 -3.63 13.63
N LEU A 11 6.32 -2.89 12.51
CA LEU A 11 5.14 -2.15 12.03
C LEU A 11 4.01 -3.09 11.59
N ALA A 12 4.35 -4.21 10.95
CA ALA A 12 3.36 -5.21 10.55
C ALA A 12 2.78 -5.98 11.74
N GLU A 13 3.58 -6.26 12.77
CA GLU A 13 3.11 -6.83 14.04
C GLU A 13 2.13 -5.89 14.74
N GLN A 14 2.47 -4.60 14.85
CA GLN A 14 1.58 -3.58 15.41
C GLN A 14 0.27 -3.49 14.62
N LEU A 15 0.36 -3.50 13.29
CA LEU A 15 -0.83 -3.49 12.44
C LEU A 15 -1.68 -4.73 12.67
N GLY A 16 -1.07 -5.91 12.74
CA GLY A 16 -1.78 -7.16 12.99
C GLY A 16 -2.50 -7.20 14.33
N GLN A 17 -1.86 -6.71 15.39
CA GLN A 17 -2.49 -6.55 16.71
C GLN A 17 -3.71 -5.62 16.64
N CYS A 18 -3.57 -4.48 15.98
CA CYS A 18 -4.65 -3.50 15.83
C CYS A 18 -5.84 -4.05 15.03
N MET A 19 -5.57 -4.67 13.87
CA MET A 19 -6.60 -5.24 13.01
C MET A 19 -7.35 -6.38 13.73
N THR A 20 -6.61 -7.26 14.41
CA THR A 20 -7.19 -8.38 15.18
C THR A 20 -8.05 -7.87 16.33
N ALA A 21 -7.58 -6.87 17.09
CA ALA A 21 -8.34 -6.29 18.21
C ALA A 21 -9.65 -5.61 17.75
N LYS A 22 -9.68 -5.11 16.51
CA LYS A 22 -10.86 -4.50 15.88
C LYS A 22 -11.72 -5.50 15.09
N ASN A 23 -11.32 -6.77 15.01
CA ASN A 23 -11.95 -7.80 14.18
C ASN A 23 -12.11 -7.35 12.71
N MET A 24 -11.08 -6.72 12.15
CA MET A 24 -11.05 -6.20 10.79
C MET A 24 -10.13 -7.03 9.89
N LYS A 25 -10.44 -7.05 8.58
CA LYS A 25 -9.61 -7.64 7.52
C LYS A 25 -9.04 -6.59 6.59
N LEU A 26 -7.78 -6.77 6.22
CA LEU A 26 -7.04 -5.94 5.26
C LEU A 26 -6.93 -6.65 3.90
N ALA A 27 -7.13 -5.91 2.81
CA ALA A 27 -6.70 -6.30 1.47
C ALA A 27 -5.69 -5.28 0.91
N SER A 28 -4.77 -5.73 0.05
CA SER A 28 -3.80 -4.83 -0.58
C SER A 28 -3.73 -4.96 -2.10
N ALA A 29 -3.33 -3.89 -2.78
CA ALA A 29 -3.01 -3.86 -4.20
C ALA A 29 -1.60 -3.29 -4.41
N GLU A 30 -0.74 -4.00 -5.11
CA GLU A 30 0.66 -3.65 -5.25
C GLU A 30 1.08 -3.58 -6.72
N SER A 31 1.77 -2.52 -7.10
CA SER A 31 2.45 -2.43 -8.40
C SER A 31 3.97 -2.42 -8.19
N CYS A 32 4.57 -1.26 -7.90
CA CYS A 32 6.03 -1.13 -7.82
C CYS A 32 6.68 -1.90 -6.66
N THR A 33 5.92 -2.20 -5.60
CA THR A 33 6.38 -3.03 -4.48
C THR A 33 6.34 -4.52 -4.77
N GLY A 34 5.61 -4.98 -5.78
CA GLY A 34 5.68 -6.34 -6.30
C GLY A 34 5.42 -7.45 -5.27
N GLY A 35 4.45 -7.24 -4.37
CA GLY A 35 4.10 -8.22 -3.33
C GLY A 35 4.89 -8.07 -2.03
N TRP A 36 5.71 -7.03 -1.89
CA TRP A 36 6.56 -6.87 -0.71
C TRP A 36 5.76 -6.46 0.53
N LEU A 37 4.70 -5.67 0.39
CA LEU A 37 3.81 -5.39 1.51
C LEU A 37 3.14 -6.69 1.98
N ALA A 38 2.60 -7.47 1.05
CA ALA A 38 2.02 -8.77 1.36
C ALA A 38 3.01 -9.69 2.05
N LYS A 39 4.26 -9.79 1.53
CA LYS A 39 5.33 -10.58 2.15
C LYS A 39 5.54 -10.21 3.60
N ILE A 40 5.74 -8.92 3.89
CA ILE A 40 6.00 -8.44 5.26
C ILE A 40 4.81 -8.74 6.18
N ILE A 41 3.58 -8.59 5.69
CA ILE A 41 2.37 -8.95 6.45
C ILE A 41 2.30 -10.45 6.72
N THR A 42 2.55 -11.28 5.70
CA THR A 42 2.43 -12.73 5.81
C THR A 42 3.58 -13.39 6.58
N ASP A 43 4.71 -12.70 6.77
CA ASP A 43 5.76 -13.14 7.69
C ASP A 43 5.28 -13.14 9.15
N ILE A 44 4.25 -12.35 9.48
CA ILE A 44 3.69 -12.28 10.82
C ILE A 44 2.81 -13.51 11.07
N SER A 45 3.13 -14.27 12.12
CA SER A 45 2.33 -15.41 12.55
C SER A 45 0.89 -14.98 12.87
N GLY A 46 -0.08 -15.76 12.41
CA GLY A 46 -1.51 -15.46 12.57
C GLY A 46 -2.06 -14.39 11.61
N SER A 47 -1.27 -13.95 10.62
CA SER A 47 -1.72 -12.99 9.58
C SER A 47 -3.00 -13.40 8.85
N SER A 48 -3.28 -14.70 8.72
CA SER A 48 -4.52 -15.21 8.13
C SER A 48 -5.81 -14.76 8.84
N VAL A 49 -5.74 -14.30 10.09
CA VAL A 49 -6.91 -13.79 10.83
C VAL A 49 -7.33 -12.41 10.33
N TRP A 50 -6.37 -11.59 9.90
CA TRP A 50 -6.60 -10.16 9.64
C TRP A 50 -6.13 -9.70 8.25
N PHE A 51 -5.46 -10.55 7.46
CA PHE A 51 -5.07 -10.27 6.09
C PHE A 51 -5.79 -11.20 5.12
N SER A 52 -6.55 -10.62 4.20
CA SER A 52 -7.42 -11.35 3.28
C SER A 52 -6.70 -11.74 1.99
N CYS A 53 -6.09 -10.78 1.31
CA CYS A 53 -5.41 -11.00 0.03
C CYS A 53 -4.51 -9.82 -0.37
N SER A 54 -3.65 -10.08 -1.37
CA SER A 54 -2.97 -9.03 -2.14
C SER A 54 -3.16 -9.26 -3.63
N VAL A 55 -3.40 -8.18 -4.37
CA VAL A 55 -3.41 -8.19 -5.83
C VAL A 55 -2.16 -7.48 -6.35
N VAL A 56 -1.26 -8.21 -7.00
CA VAL A 56 -0.12 -7.59 -7.68
C VAL A 56 -0.51 -7.25 -9.11
N SER A 57 -0.85 -5.97 -9.36
CA SER A 57 -1.35 -5.45 -10.65
C SER A 57 -0.32 -4.55 -11.34
N TYR A 58 0.77 -5.16 -11.82
CA TYR A 58 1.93 -4.42 -12.33
C TYR A 58 1.64 -3.66 -13.65
N SER A 59 0.93 -4.28 -14.59
CA SER A 59 0.58 -3.66 -15.89
C SER A 59 -0.73 -2.87 -15.82
N ASN A 60 -1.00 -2.04 -16.84
CA ASN A 60 -2.27 -1.31 -16.95
C ASN A 60 -3.43 -2.29 -17.11
N GLU A 61 -3.26 -3.33 -17.92
CA GLU A 61 -4.26 -4.38 -18.16
C GLU A 61 -4.57 -5.15 -16.87
N ALA A 62 -3.55 -5.41 -16.03
CA ALA A 62 -3.75 -6.03 -14.73
C ALA A 62 -4.53 -5.12 -13.76
N LYS A 63 -4.28 -3.80 -13.77
CA LYS A 63 -5.05 -2.84 -12.97
C LYS A 63 -6.53 -2.82 -13.40
N GLN A 64 -6.79 -2.83 -14.71
CA GLN A 64 -8.14 -2.86 -15.26
C GLN A 64 -8.85 -4.19 -14.92
N SER A 65 -8.25 -5.32 -15.29
CA SER A 65 -8.89 -6.63 -15.16
C SER A 65 -9.11 -7.06 -13.70
N LEU A 66 -8.15 -6.80 -12.82
CA LEU A 66 -8.20 -7.31 -11.44
C LEU A 66 -8.84 -6.31 -10.47
N LEU A 67 -8.71 -5.00 -10.72
CA LEU A 67 -9.12 -3.95 -9.79
C LEU A 67 -10.07 -2.93 -10.42
N ASP A 68 -10.57 -3.16 -11.63
CA ASP A 68 -11.57 -2.31 -12.29
C ASP A 68 -11.13 -0.86 -12.49
N VAL A 69 -9.82 -0.61 -12.54
CA VAL A 69 -9.26 0.71 -12.86
C VAL A 69 -9.72 1.11 -14.27
N SER A 70 -10.21 2.32 -14.44
CA SER A 70 -10.75 2.81 -15.70
C SER A 70 -9.65 3.05 -16.73
N ASN A 71 -9.94 2.70 -17.99
CA ASN A 71 -9.07 3.07 -19.10
C ASN A 71 -8.88 4.59 -19.20
N ASN A 72 -9.95 5.36 -18.97
CA ASN A 72 -9.89 6.82 -19.04
C ASN A 72 -8.93 7.40 -17.98
N THR A 73 -8.92 6.81 -16.78
CA THR A 73 -8.02 7.21 -15.71
C THR A 73 -6.56 6.94 -16.05
N LEU A 74 -6.28 5.77 -16.62
CA LEU A 74 -4.93 5.40 -17.05
C LEU A 74 -4.42 6.26 -18.21
N GLU A 75 -5.25 6.57 -19.20
CA GLU A 75 -4.89 7.45 -20.32
C GLU A 75 -4.69 8.91 -19.88
N THR A 76 -5.55 9.42 -19.00
CA THR A 76 -5.53 10.83 -18.59
C THR A 76 -4.45 11.12 -17.55
N PHE A 77 -4.38 10.29 -16.51
CA PHE A 77 -3.53 10.56 -15.33
C PHE A 77 -2.31 9.64 -15.28
N GLY A 78 -2.31 8.52 -16.01
CA GLY A 78 -1.25 7.51 -15.95
C GLY A 78 -1.31 6.64 -14.69
N ALA A 79 -0.63 5.49 -14.75
CA ALA A 79 -0.65 4.49 -13.67
C ALA A 79 -0.06 4.95 -12.32
N VAL A 80 0.70 6.04 -12.30
CA VAL A 80 1.29 6.64 -11.11
C VAL A 80 0.62 8.00 -10.90
N SER A 81 -0.52 7.97 -10.23
CA SER A 81 -1.44 9.09 -10.01
C SER A 81 -2.33 8.83 -8.80
N ALA A 82 -2.95 9.88 -8.26
CA ALA A 82 -3.90 9.78 -7.15
C ALA A 82 -5.14 8.98 -7.54
N GLU A 83 -5.60 9.19 -8.78
CA GLU A 83 -6.79 8.61 -9.37
C GLU A 83 -6.63 7.11 -9.56
N THR A 84 -5.50 6.67 -10.13
CA THR A 84 -5.23 5.24 -10.31
C THR A 84 -5.18 4.51 -8.97
N VAL A 85 -4.47 5.04 -7.97
CA VAL A 85 -4.38 4.34 -6.67
C VAL A 85 -5.72 4.33 -5.93
N ARG A 86 -6.55 5.37 -6.05
CA ARG A 86 -7.92 5.37 -5.50
C ARG A 86 -8.77 4.29 -6.13
N GLU A 87 -8.81 4.22 -7.46
CA GLU A 87 -9.55 3.17 -8.18
C GLU A 87 -9.01 1.77 -7.84
N MET A 88 -7.69 1.61 -7.67
CA MET A 88 -7.13 0.34 -7.18
C MET A 88 -7.65 -0.03 -5.78
N THR A 89 -7.79 0.94 -4.87
CA THR A 89 -8.35 0.73 -3.52
C THR A 89 -9.86 0.42 -3.57
N GLU A 90 -10.62 1.14 -4.40
CA GLU A 90 -12.04 0.89 -4.64
C GLU A 90 -12.27 -0.51 -5.22
N GLY A 91 -11.44 -0.91 -6.19
CA GLY A 91 -11.43 -2.25 -6.77
C GLY A 91 -11.24 -3.35 -5.74
N LEU A 92 -10.38 -3.15 -4.74
CA LEU A 92 -10.23 -4.11 -3.64
C LEU A 92 -11.53 -4.22 -2.84
N PHE A 93 -12.20 -3.11 -2.55
CA PHE A 93 -13.49 -3.15 -1.85
C PHE A 93 -14.60 -3.82 -2.67
N LEU A 94 -14.58 -3.69 -4.00
CA LEU A 94 -15.53 -4.36 -4.90
C LEU A 94 -15.29 -5.87 -5.02
N ARG A 95 -14.04 -6.33 -4.87
CA ARG A 95 -13.62 -7.72 -5.14
C ARG A 95 -13.46 -8.56 -3.87
N THR A 96 -13.49 -7.94 -2.70
CA THR A 96 -13.19 -8.60 -1.42
C THR A 96 -14.18 -8.15 -0.36
N GLU A 97 -14.25 -8.91 0.75
CA GLU A 97 -14.98 -8.52 1.96
C GLU A 97 -14.06 -7.83 2.99
N ALA A 98 -12.96 -7.22 2.55
CA ALA A 98 -12.05 -6.54 3.47
C ALA A 98 -12.67 -5.25 4.03
N ASP A 99 -12.40 -4.96 5.31
CA ASP A 99 -12.83 -3.75 6.00
C ASP A 99 -11.89 -2.58 5.72
N VAL A 100 -10.62 -2.88 5.47
CA VAL A 100 -9.54 -1.92 5.20
C VAL A 100 -8.86 -2.31 3.90
N ALA A 101 -8.49 -1.32 3.09
CA ALA A 101 -7.75 -1.55 1.86
C ALA A 101 -6.59 -0.56 1.71
N VAL A 102 -5.52 -0.99 1.05
CA VAL A 102 -4.39 -0.14 0.66
C VAL A 102 -3.90 -0.48 -0.74
N SER A 103 -3.51 0.53 -1.51
CA SER A 103 -2.91 0.35 -2.84
C SER A 103 -1.62 1.15 -2.98
N ILE A 104 -0.68 0.64 -3.78
CA ILE A 104 0.64 1.25 -4.02
C ILE A 104 0.97 1.22 -5.51
N SER A 105 1.22 2.39 -6.11
CA SER A 105 1.70 2.52 -7.49
C SER A 105 2.74 3.62 -7.61
N GLY A 106 3.87 3.33 -8.27
CA GLY A 106 5.00 4.24 -8.28
C GLY A 106 6.14 3.85 -9.22
N ILE A 107 7.18 4.70 -9.24
CA ILE A 107 8.36 4.57 -10.10
C ILE A 107 9.56 4.29 -9.20
N ALA A 108 9.82 3.02 -8.92
CA ALA A 108 10.94 2.63 -8.06
C ALA A 108 12.32 2.80 -8.73
N GLY A 109 12.39 2.94 -10.06
CA GLY A 109 13.65 3.11 -10.78
C GLY A 109 14.36 1.79 -11.15
N PRO A 110 15.59 1.88 -11.68
CA PRO A 110 16.35 3.12 -11.90
C PRO A 110 15.83 3.97 -13.06
N ASN A 111 15.00 3.39 -13.93
CA ASN A 111 14.42 4.04 -15.11
C ASN A 111 12.92 4.29 -14.93
N GLY A 112 12.30 4.94 -15.91
CA GLY A 112 10.85 5.13 -15.98
C GLY A 112 10.32 6.43 -15.37
N GLY A 113 11.22 7.28 -14.86
CA GLY A 113 10.87 8.63 -14.42
C GLY A 113 10.87 9.65 -15.57
N SER A 114 10.14 10.73 -15.39
CA SER A 114 10.16 11.96 -16.21
C SER A 114 10.40 13.18 -15.33
N ALA A 115 10.44 14.38 -15.93
CA ALA A 115 10.52 15.64 -15.18
C ALA A 115 9.33 15.81 -14.22
N ASP A 116 8.12 15.48 -14.68
CA ASP A 116 6.88 15.61 -13.90
C ASP A 116 6.67 14.44 -12.92
N LYS A 117 7.17 13.25 -13.28
CA LYS A 117 7.02 12.02 -12.48
C LYS A 117 8.39 11.39 -12.24
N PRO A 118 9.21 11.93 -11.32
CA PRO A 118 10.58 11.48 -11.13
C PRO A 118 10.64 10.06 -10.55
N VAL A 119 11.78 9.39 -10.74
CA VAL A 119 12.11 8.17 -9.98
C VAL A 119 12.03 8.47 -8.48
N GLY A 120 11.40 7.58 -7.74
CA GLY A 120 11.10 7.76 -6.32
C GLY A 120 9.66 8.20 -6.05
N LEU A 121 8.93 8.69 -7.07
CA LEU A 121 7.52 9.04 -6.94
C LEU A 121 6.66 7.79 -6.75
N VAL A 122 5.94 7.73 -5.63
CA VAL A 122 5.00 6.66 -5.30
C VAL A 122 3.72 7.25 -4.75
N TRP A 123 2.60 6.85 -5.33
CA TRP A 123 1.27 7.11 -4.81
C TRP A 123 0.80 5.95 -3.96
N LEU A 124 0.18 6.29 -2.83
CA LEU A 124 -0.51 5.36 -1.95
C LEU A 124 -1.97 5.80 -1.83
N SER A 125 -2.88 4.84 -1.71
CA SER A 125 -4.27 5.10 -1.34
C SER A 125 -4.73 4.07 -0.31
N TRP A 126 -5.48 4.51 0.70
CA TRP A 126 -5.94 3.65 1.78
C TRP A 126 -7.26 4.17 2.37
N GLY A 127 -8.04 3.27 2.96
CA GLY A 127 -9.32 3.65 3.56
C GLY A 127 -10.00 2.50 4.27
N LYS A 128 -11.13 2.82 4.90
CA LYS A 128 -12.08 1.86 5.45
C LYS A 128 -13.29 1.74 4.52
N ARG A 129 -13.87 0.55 4.42
CA ARG A 129 -15.08 0.31 3.64
C ARG A 129 -16.20 1.24 4.12
N GLY A 130 -16.86 1.92 3.19
CA GLY A 130 -17.96 2.84 3.48
C GLY A 130 -17.52 4.20 4.05
N GLU A 131 -16.21 4.47 4.14
CA GLU A 131 -15.65 5.75 4.56
C GLU A 131 -14.85 6.40 3.41
N PRO A 132 -14.53 7.72 3.49
CA PRO A 132 -13.67 8.37 2.51
C PRO A 132 -12.32 7.67 2.36
N ILE A 133 -11.88 7.51 1.11
CA ILE A 133 -10.57 6.95 0.75
C ILE A 133 -9.54 8.08 0.66
N PHE A 134 -8.41 7.91 1.35
CA PHE A 134 -7.28 8.83 1.32
C PHE A 134 -6.32 8.44 0.22
N SER A 135 -5.64 9.42 -0.39
CA SER A 135 -4.47 9.14 -1.21
C SER A 135 -3.45 10.28 -1.14
N GLU A 136 -2.18 9.91 -1.20
CA GLU A 136 -1.05 10.82 -1.06
C GLU A 136 0.15 10.33 -1.87
N SER A 137 0.96 11.26 -2.33
CA SER A 137 2.20 10.97 -3.05
C SER A 137 3.43 11.22 -2.20
N PHE A 138 4.44 10.39 -2.40
CA PHE A 138 5.71 10.48 -1.71
C PHE A 138 6.83 10.41 -2.74
N ASN A 139 7.90 11.19 -2.53
CA ASN A 139 9.09 11.15 -3.34
C ASN A 139 10.26 10.59 -2.53
N PHE A 140 10.44 9.27 -2.59
CA PHE A 140 11.47 8.57 -1.83
C PHE A 140 12.83 8.66 -2.52
N LYS A 141 13.89 8.82 -1.73
CA LYS A 141 15.27 8.80 -2.21
C LYS A 141 15.87 7.40 -2.11
N GLY A 142 16.83 7.12 -2.99
CA GLY A 142 17.59 5.88 -3.00
C GLY A 142 17.38 5.05 -4.25
N ASP A 143 17.96 3.85 -4.25
CA ASP A 143 17.80 2.88 -5.31
C ASP A 143 16.41 2.21 -5.29
N ARG A 144 16.18 1.31 -6.26
CA ARG A 144 14.92 0.58 -6.41
C ARG A 144 14.50 -0.18 -5.15
N VAL A 145 15.45 -0.76 -4.44
CA VAL A 145 15.17 -1.52 -3.21
C VAL A 145 14.78 -0.56 -2.09
N GLN A 146 15.51 0.53 -1.93
CA GLN A 146 15.24 1.55 -0.92
C GLN A 146 13.87 2.22 -1.14
N VAL A 147 13.52 2.58 -2.37
CA VAL A 147 12.19 3.15 -2.69
C VAL A 147 11.07 2.17 -2.37
N ARG A 148 11.21 0.89 -2.74
CA ARG A 148 10.19 -0.14 -2.44
C ARG A 148 10.04 -0.36 -0.93
N LYS A 149 11.14 -0.47 -0.19
CA LYS A 149 11.11 -0.61 1.28
C LYS A 149 10.45 0.61 1.94
N ALA A 150 10.78 1.83 1.49
CA ALA A 150 10.16 3.05 2.00
C ALA A 150 8.66 3.12 1.71
N SER A 151 8.23 2.65 0.52
CA SER A 151 6.81 2.57 0.15
C SER A 151 6.04 1.61 1.05
N VAL A 152 6.58 0.41 1.32
CA VAL A 152 5.96 -0.56 2.24
C VAL A 152 5.87 0.01 3.64
N LYS A 153 6.95 0.63 4.14
CA LYS A 153 6.96 1.29 5.45
C LYS A 153 5.87 2.37 5.55
N GLN A 154 5.74 3.21 4.52
CA GLN A 154 4.75 4.28 4.50
C GLN A 154 3.32 3.73 4.48
N ALA A 155 3.07 2.66 3.71
CA ALA A 155 1.77 2.00 3.69
C ALA A 155 1.36 1.50 5.08
N LEU A 156 2.28 0.83 5.80
CA LEU A 156 2.04 0.37 7.17
C LEU A 156 1.74 1.53 8.13
N ASN A 157 2.49 2.64 8.03
CA ASN A 157 2.25 3.84 8.85
C ASN A 157 0.88 4.46 8.58
N CYS A 158 0.49 4.61 7.30
CA CYS A 158 -0.81 5.15 6.91
C CYS A 158 -1.97 4.30 7.44
N LEU A 159 -1.82 2.97 7.43
CA LEU A 159 -2.81 2.04 8.00
C LEU A 159 -2.89 2.16 9.53
N LEU A 160 -1.75 2.25 10.22
CA LEU A 160 -1.72 2.46 11.67
C LEU A 160 -2.36 3.79 12.08
N ASP A 161 -2.13 4.85 11.30
CA ASP A 161 -2.78 6.15 11.47
C ASP A 161 -4.29 6.05 11.29
N LEU A 162 -4.73 5.44 10.18
CA LEU A 162 -6.16 5.25 9.86
C LEU A 162 -6.91 4.56 11.00
N LEU A 163 -6.27 3.61 11.68
CA LEU A 163 -6.87 2.81 12.73
C LEU A 163 -6.70 3.41 14.14
N GLY A 164 -5.96 4.51 14.27
CA GLY A 164 -5.64 5.14 15.56
C GLY A 164 -4.73 4.26 16.44
N CYS A 165 -3.88 3.44 15.81
CA CYS A 165 -3.08 2.41 16.46
C CYS A 165 -1.57 2.69 16.44
N LYS A 166 -1.15 3.90 16.04
CA LYS A 166 0.24 4.30 16.32
C LYS A 166 0.46 4.22 17.81
N SER A 167 1.39 3.36 18.22
CA SER A 167 1.81 3.36 19.62
C SER A 167 2.19 4.77 20.01
N LEU A 168 1.59 5.28 21.08
CA LEU A 168 2.06 6.44 21.82
C LEU A 168 3.39 6.09 22.51
N TYR A 169 4.39 5.56 21.79
CA TYR A 169 5.77 5.75 22.17
C TYR A 169 6.12 7.21 21.83
N ARG A 170 5.57 8.14 22.62
CA ARG A 170 6.29 9.35 22.95
C ARG A 170 7.54 8.85 23.67
N ALA A 171 8.68 8.87 22.98
CA ALA A 171 9.95 8.86 23.68
C ALA A 171 9.91 10.04 24.68
N CYS A 172 10.00 9.72 25.97
CA CYS A 172 10.35 10.68 27.01
C CYS A 172 11.69 11.34 26.68
#